data_AF-A0A6S6T376-F1
#
_entry.id   AF-A0A6S6T376-F1
#
_cell.length_a   1.000
_cell.length_b   1.000
_cell.length_c   1.000
_cell.angle_alpha   90.00
_cell.angle_beta   90.00
_cell.angle_gamma   90.00
#
_symmetry.space_group_name_H-M   'P 1'
#
loop_
_entity.id
_entity.type
_entity.pdbx_description
1 polymer ?
#
loop_
_entity_poly.entity_id
_entity_poly.type
_entity_poly.pdbx_seq_one_letter_code
_entity_poly.pdbx_strand_id
1 'polypeptide(L)' 'MYHRVGCHLCEQMTASLRLLQSELAFEFELVDIDKDEQLRKRYDVDVPVVALGGEVVCYHFFEEEMVRQAIENG' A
#
# COMPACT_ATOMS: atom_id res chain seq x y z
N MET A 1 0.50 -3.21 2.78
CA MET A 1 0.00 -1.84 2.55
C MET A 1 -0.44 -1.24 3.86
N TYR A 2 0.10 -0.07 4.20
CA TYR A 2 -0.32 0.70 5.36
C TYR A 2 -1.47 1.63 4.98
N HIS A 3 -2.56 1.56 5.75
CA HIS A 3 -3.78 2.32 5.49
C HIS A 3 -4.38 2.82 6.79
N ARG A 4 -5.42 3.66 6.67
CA ARG A 4 -6.27 4.04 7.78
C ARG A 4 -7.74 3.88 7.42
N VAL A 5 -8.58 3.71 8.44
CA VAL A 5 -10.04 3.59 8.25
C VAL A 5 -10.63 4.95 7.85
N GLY A 6 -11.58 4.95 6.92
CA GLY A 6 -12.27 6.17 6.47
C GLY A 6 -11.50 7.01 5.46
N CYS A 7 -10.42 6.50 4.89
CA CYS A 7 -9.66 7.19 3.84
C CYS A 7 -10.06 6.69 2.44
N HIS A 8 -10.70 7.55 1.67
CA HIS A 8 -11.12 7.23 0.30
C HIS A 8 -9.94 6.91 -0.65
N LEU A 9 -8.77 7.53 -0.43
CA LEU A 9 -7.56 7.23 -1.20
C LEU A 9 -7.04 5.80 -0.92
N CYS A 10 -7.15 5.34 0.34
CA CYS A 10 -6.78 3.97 0.70
C CYS A 10 -7.69 2.93 0.02
N GLU A 11 -8.98 3.22 -0.11
CA GLU A 11 -9.92 2.33 -0.82
C GLU A 11 -9.57 2.21 -2.31
N GLN A 12 -9.26 3.34 -2.96
CA GLN A 12 -8.82 3.36 -4.36
C GLN A 12 -7.53 2.56 -4.56
N MET A 13 -6.51 2.80 -3.73
CA MET A 13 -5.23 2.07 -3.74
C MET A 13 -5.45 0.56 -3.56
N THR A 14 -6.33 0.17 -2.64
CA THR A 14 -6.66 -1.25 -2.40
C THR A 14 -7.34 -1.87 -3.63
N ALA A 15 -8.24 -1.15 -4.29
CA ALA A 15 -8.89 -1.63 -5.50
C ALA A 15 -7.88 -1.86 -6.64
N SER A 16 -6.94 -0.92 -6.83
CA SER A 16 -5.88 -1.06 -7.85
C SER A 16 -4.92 -2.22 -7.54
N LEU A 17 -4.52 -2.41 -6.28
CA LEU A 17 -3.72 -3.57 -5.87
C LEU A 17 -4.45 -4.89 -6.12
N ARG A 18 -5.76 -4.97 -5.85
CA ARG A 18 -6.56 -6.17 -6.16
C ARG A 18 -6.66 -6.44 -7.66
N LEU A 19 -6.73 -5.39 -8.47
CA LEU A 19 -6.71 -5.53 -9.93
C LEU A 19 -5.37 -6.14 -10.37
N LEU A 20 -4.25 -5.61 -9.89
CA LEU A 20 -2.94 -6.19 -10.16
C LEU A 20 -2.79 -7.60 -9.63
N GLN A 21 -3.38 -7.93 -8.48
CA GLN A 21 -3.37 -9.29 -7.93
C GLN A 21 -4.08 -10.29 -8.86
N SER A 22 -4.99 -9.82 -9.72
CA SER A 22 -5.61 -10.67 -10.74
C SER A 22 -4.70 -10.95 -11.93
N GLU A 23 -3.71 -10.09 -12.18
CA GLU A 23 -2.72 -10.23 -13.26
C GLU A 23 -1.41 -10.87 -12.80
N LEU A 24 -0.98 -10.56 -11.57
CA LEU A 24 0.26 -10.99 -10.95
C LEU A 24 -0.04 -11.79 -9.68
N ALA A 25 0.65 -12.90 -9.49
CA ALA A 25 0.51 -13.71 -8.29
C ALA A 25 1.33 -13.10 -7.13
N PHE A 26 0.70 -12.24 -6.32
CA PHE A 26 1.28 -11.73 -5.07
C PHE A 26 0.24 -11.63 -3.97
N GLU A 27 0.72 -11.60 -2.73
CA GLU A 27 -0.11 -11.33 -1.55
C GLU A 27 0.25 -9.96 -0.97
N PHE A 28 -0.76 -9.27 -0.44
CA PHE A 28 -0.57 -8.05 0.32
C PHE A 28 -1.53 -8.03 1.49
N GLU A 29 -1.07 -7.50 2.62
CA GLU A 29 -1.89 -7.29 3.80
C GLU A 29 -2.23 -5.82 3.98
N LEU A 30 -3.35 -5.56 4.64
CA LEU A 30 -3.80 -4.24 5.03
C LEU A 30 -3.46 -4.03 6.51
N VAL A 31 -2.49 -3.14 6.76
CA VAL A 31 -2.05 -2.79 8.11
C VAL A 31 -2.64 -1.43 8.48
N ASP A 32 -3.49 -1.42 9.50
CA ASP A 32 -4.12 -0.20 10.00
C ASP A 32 -3.14 0.57 10.88
N ILE A 33 -2.67 1.73 10.38
CA ILE A 33 -1.72 2.56 11.11
C ILE A 33 -2.33 3.15 12.38
N ASP A 34 -3.65 3.32 12.47
CA ASP A 34 -4.30 3.90 13.65
C ASP A 34 -4.26 2.95 14.86
N LYS A 35 -3.95 1.65 14.64
CA LYS A 35 -3.79 0.65 15.70
C LYS A 35 -2.40 0.60 16.32
N ASP A 36 -1.40 1.24 15.71
CA ASP A 36 -0.02 1.26 16.18
C ASP A 36 0.51 2.70 16.19
N GLU A 37 0.82 3.22 17.38
CA GLU A 37 1.34 4.58 17.53
C GLU A 37 2.64 4.84 16.76
N GLN A 38 3.51 3.84 16.57
CA GLN A 38 4.74 4.00 15.83
C GLN A 38 4.46 4.12 14.33
N LEU A 39 3.59 3.26 13.80
CA LEU A 39 3.16 3.34 12.40
C LEU A 39 2.40 4.62 12.13
N ARG A 40 1.51 5.03 13.05
CA ARG A 40 0.80 6.30 12.95
C ARG A 40 1.77 7.47 12.90
N LYS A 41 2.74 7.57 13.82
CA LYS A 41 3.74 8.65 13.79
C LYS A 41 4.59 8.64 12.51
N ARG A 42 4.84 7.46 11.94
CA ARG A 42 5.66 7.30 10.74
C ARG A 42 4.92 7.61 9.44
N TYR A 43 3.62 7.31 9.37
CA TYR A 43 2.84 7.36 8.12
C TYR A 43 1.57 8.21 8.21
N ASP A 44 1.36 9.01 9.27
CA ASP A 44 0.13 9.77 9.55
C ASP A 44 -0.39 10.57 8.35
N VAL A 45 0.54 11.21 7.64
CA VAL A 45 0.28 12.07 6.47
C VAL A 45 0.65 11.42 5.15
N ASP A 46 1.24 10.22 5.19
CA ASP A 46 1.79 9.53 4.01
C ASP A 46 0.89 8.40 3.50
N VAL A 47 -0.10 7.99 4.30
CA VAL A 47 -1.07 6.98 3.87
C VAL A 47 -1.91 7.44 2.68
N PRO A 48 -2.26 6.52 1.76
CA PRO A 48 -1.87 5.11 1.71
C PRO A 48 -0.39 4.86 1.34
N VAL A 49 0.24 3.87 1.98
CA VAL A 49 1.65 3.48 1.71
C VAL A 49 1.75 2.02 1.27
N VAL A 50 2.39 1.77 0.14
CA VAL A 50 2.70 0.41 -0.34
C VAL A 50 4.14 0.08 -0.02
N ALA A 51 4.37 -1.04 0.65
CA ALA A 51 5.70 -1.52 0.96
C ALA A 51 5.82 -2.99 0.58
N LEU A 52 6.96 -3.36 -0.01
CA LEU A 52 7.33 -4.71 -0.42
C LEU A 52 8.57 -5.13 0.38
N GLY A 53 8.49 -6.22 1.12
CA GLY A 53 9.63 -6.69 1.94
C GLY A 53 10.13 -5.70 3.01
N GLY A 54 9.32 -4.70 3.38
CA GLY A 54 9.70 -3.63 4.30
C GLY A 54 10.27 -2.37 3.61
N GLU A 55 10.52 -2.41 2.31
CA GLU A 55 10.90 -1.24 1.52
C GLU A 55 9.65 -0.53 0.99
N VAL A 56 9.59 0.79 1.12
CA VAL A 56 8.44 1.55 0.63
C VAL A 56 8.57 1.78 -0.86
N VAL A 57 7.54 1.35 -1.60
CA VAL A 57 7.45 1.46 -3.06
C VAL A 57 6.79 2.78 -3.46
N CYS A 58 5.67 3.15 -2.82
CA CYS A 58 5.00 4.42 -3.09
C CYS A 58 4.18 4.94 -1.90
N TYR A 59 3.89 6.24 -1.94
CA TYR A 59 3.10 6.99 -0.95
C TYR A 59 1.97 7.73 -1.67
N HIS A 60 0.87 8.00 -0.95
CA HIS A 60 -0.30 8.81 -1.35
C HIS A 60 -1.11 8.31 -2.55
N PHE A 61 -0.45 8.01 -3.67
CA PHE A 61 -1.05 7.62 -4.94
C PHE A 61 -0.53 6.26 -5.40
N PHE A 62 -1.41 5.53 -6.08
CA PHE A 62 -1.04 4.27 -6.68
C PHE A 62 -0.35 4.52 -8.02
N GLU A 63 0.95 4.29 -8.07
CA GLU A 63 1.70 4.23 -9.31
C GLU A 63 1.77 2.77 -9.76
N GLU A 64 0.80 2.37 -10.58
CA GLU A 64 0.66 0.99 -11.05
C GLU A 64 1.96 0.45 -11.63
N GLU A 65 2.65 1.20 -12.48
CA GLU A 65 3.86 0.74 -13.15
C GLU A 65 5.02 0.52 -12.17
N MET A 66 5.20 1.41 -11.19
CA MET A 66 6.19 1.27 -10.13
C MET A 66 5.91 0.05 -9.25
N VAL A 67 4.65 -0.13 -8.85
CA VAL A 67 4.24 -1.26 -8.00
C VAL A 67 4.35 -2.58 -8.77
N ARG A 68 3.94 -2.60 -10.04
CA ARG A 68 4.10 -3.74 -10.95
C ARG A 68 5.57 -4.14 -11.06
N GLN A 69 6.45 -3.18 -11.37
CA GLN A 69 7.89 -3.44 -11.45
C GLN A 69 8.48 -3.92 -10.12
N ALA A 70 8.05 -3.38 -9.00
CA ALA A 70 8.51 -3.83 -7.69
C ALA A 70 8.12 -5.31 -7.43
N ILE A 71 6.90 -5.71 -7.81
CA ILE A 71 6.42 -7.10 -7.66
C ILE A 71 7.17 -8.05 -8.60
N GLU A 72 7.39 -7.65 -9.86
CA GLU A 72 8.03 -8.49 -10.87
C GLU A 72 9.55 -8.65 -10.66
N ASN A 73 10.21 -7.67 -10.02
CA ASN A 73 11.66 -7.70 -9.75
C ASN A 73 12.01 -8.07 -8.29
N GLY A 74 11.00 -8.36 -7.46
CA GLY A 74 11.14 -8.69 -6.04
C GLY A 74 11.43 -10.16 -5.74
#